data_AF-A0A7H4YIV3-F1
#
_entry.id   AF-A0A7H4YIV3-F1
#
_cell.length_a   1.000
_cell.length_b   1.000
_cell.length_c   1.000
_cell.angle_alpha   90.00
_cell.angle_beta   90.00
_cell.angle_gamma   90.00
#
_symmetry.space_group_name_H-M   'P 1'
#
loop_
_entity.id
_entity.type
_entity.pdbx_description
1 polymer ?
#
loop_
_entity_poly.entity_id
_entity_poly.type
_entity_poly.pdbx_seq_one_letter_code
_entity_poly.pdbx_strand_id
1 'polypeptide(L)'
;MEWLSEIRKLRENVPVGIQAARRLLERTGGNVDEAIKFFHIDQVNILMAKADITHQEAETVLLATNYDMAEALRRIAEQRYTLTELILRKNKNAGDALSKIALAIEYEWELKRKFWFSYADIRTLPPLLQTFMLVYEWQEYVDWEGMNSGIFFESDYVLQQLQTLGLFELVKK
;
A
#
# COMPACT_ATOMS: atom_id res chain seq x y z
N MET A 1 37.56 22.71 -2.93
CA MET A 1 36.18 22.24 -2.73
C MET A 1 35.41 23.38 -2.11
N GLU A 2 34.68 24.14 -2.92
CA GLU A 2 33.82 25.20 -2.39
C GLU A 2 32.73 24.56 -1.49
N TRP A 3 32.61 25.11 -0.29
CA TRP A 3 31.50 24.89 0.67
C TRP A 3 31.43 23.59 1.47
N LEU A 4 32.55 22.91 1.70
CA LEU A 4 32.57 21.72 2.57
C LEU A 4 32.04 21.98 3.99
N SER A 5 32.30 23.17 4.55
CA SER A 5 31.89 23.50 5.91
C SER A 5 30.40 23.78 6.01
N GLU A 6 29.86 24.40 4.97
CA GLU A 6 28.46 24.78 4.78
C GLU A 6 27.61 23.56 4.46
N ILE A 7 28.13 22.61 3.66
CA ILE A 7 27.50 21.31 3.43
C ILE A 7 27.33 20.54 4.74
N ARG A 8 28.33 20.58 5.65
CA ARG A 8 28.19 19.92 6.97
C ARG A 8 27.10 20.59 7.80
N LYS A 9 27.13 21.93 7.93
CA LYS A 9 26.11 22.70 8.66
C LYS A 9 24.71 22.48 8.10
N LEU A 10 24.55 22.43 6.78
CA LEU A 10 23.25 22.17 6.14
C LEU A 10 22.74 20.77 6.50
N ARG A 11 23.60 19.75 6.44
CA ARG A 11 23.22 18.35 6.72
C ARG A 11 22.96 18.06 8.20
N GLU A 12 23.44 18.90 9.11
CA GLU A 12 23.06 18.85 10.53
C GLU A 12 21.60 19.27 10.76
N ASN A 13 21.05 20.11 9.86
CA ASN A 13 19.70 20.66 10.00
C ASN A 13 18.68 19.99 9.09
N VAL A 14 19.10 19.45 7.93
CA VAL A 14 18.18 18.81 6.96
C VAL A 14 18.73 17.47 6.46
N PRO A 15 17.86 16.46 6.25
CA PRO A 15 18.26 15.12 5.84
C PRO A 15 18.58 15.06 4.34
N VAL A 16 19.71 15.63 3.93
CA VAL A 16 20.11 15.72 2.52
C VAL A 16 21.41 14.99 2.21
N GLY A 17 21.50 14.43 1.01
CA GLY A 17 22.74 13.87 0.47
C GLY A 17 23.74 14.96 0.06
N ILE A 18 25.03 14.63 0.02
CA ILE A 18 26.14 15.57 -0.26
C ILE A 18 25.95 16.30 -1.60
N GLN A 19 25.54 15.59 -2.66
CA GLN A 19 25.31 16.18 -3.99
C GLN A 19 24.07 17.09 -4.05
N ALA A 20 23.06 16.82 -3.22
CA ALA A 20 21.87 17.67 -3.11
C ALA A 20 22.18 18.94 -2.30
N ALA A 21 22.88 18.78 -1.17
CA ALA A 21 23.40 19.91 -0.37
C ALA A 21 24.22 20.88 -1.22
N ARG A 22 25.14 20.34 -2.04
CA ARG A 22 25.97 21.16 -2.92
C ARG A 22 25.13 21.96 -3.90
N ARG A 23 24.19 21.34 -4.61
CA ARG A 23 23.31 22.03 -5.57
C ARG A 23 22.46 23.11 -4.91
N LEU A 24 21.97 22.88 -3.69
CA LEU A 24 21.23 23.88 -2.92
C LEU A 24 22.12 25.09 -2.59
N LEU A 25 23.35 24.85 -2.12
CA LEU A 25 24.31 25.90 -1.82
C LEU A 25 24.80 26.64 -3.08
N GLU A 26 24.90 25.96 -4.23
CA GLU A 26 25.21 26.59 -5.53
C GLU A 26 24.12 27.59 -5.91
N ARG A 27 22.86 27.23 -5.64
CA ARG A 27 21.69 28.06 -5.92
C ARG A 27 21.53 29.23 -4.96
N THR A 28 22.01 29.13 -3.72
CA THR A 28 21.90 30.17 -2.68
C THR A 28 23.21 30.94 -2.45
N GLY A 29 24.22 30.76 -3.30
CA GLY A 29 25.51 31.44 -3.17
C GLY A 29 26.24 31.10 -1.86
N GLY A 30 26.05 29.90 -1.32
CA GLY A 30 26.65 29.44 -0.07
C GLY A 30 25.87 29.83 1.19
N ASN A 31 24.72 30.48 1.09
CA ASN A 31 23.87 30.80 2.23
C ASN A 31 23.12 29.55 2.74
N VAL A 32 23.47 29.09 3.94
CA VAL A 32 22.91 27.88 4.56
C VAL A 32 21.44 28.06 4.95
N ASP A 33 21.06 29.21 5.51
CA ASP A 33 19.69 29.46 5.96
C ASP A 33 18.71 29.53 4.78
N GLU A 34 19.13 30.15 3.68
CA GLU A 34 18.35 30.13 2.44
C GLU A 34 18.28 28.73 1.84
N ALA A 35 19.36 27.95 1.90
CA ALA A 35 19.39 26.58 1.38
C ALA A 35 18.40 25.68 2.14
N ILE A 36 18.24 25.87 3.45
CA ILE A 36 17.24 25.16 4.27
C ILE A 36 15.82 25.53 3.83
N LYS A 37 15.52 26.82 3.63
CA LYS A 37 14.20 27.26 3.16
C LYS A 37 13.86 26.68 1.78
N PHE A 38 14.81 26.73 0.83
CA PHE A 38 14.64 26.14 -0.49
C PHE A 38 14.44 24.63 -0.42
N PHE A 39 15.16 23.93 0.45
CA PHE A 39 14.96 22.50 0.66
C PHE A 39 13.52 22.19 1.08
N HIS A 40 12.98 22.90 2.06
CA HIS A 40 11.60 22.68 2.51
C HIS A 40 10.57 22.94 1.41
N ILE A 41 10.72 24.04 0.68
CA ILE A 41 9.84 24.39 -0.46
C ILE A 41 9.91 23.29 -1.53
N ASP A 42 11.10 22.83 -1.89
CA ASP A 42 11.28 21.78 -2.89
C ASP A 42 10.63 20.45 -2.44
N GLN A 43 10.77 20.06 -1.17
CA GLN A 43 10.11 18.85 -0.64
C GLN A 43 8.58 18.95 -0.69
N VAL A 44 8.02 20.09 -0.28
CA VAL A 44 6.56 20.33 -0.34
C VAL A 44 6.06 20.23 -1.78
N ASN A 45 6.74 20.90 -2.72
CA ASN A 45 6.38 20.85 -4.14
C ASN A 45 6.46 19.43 -4.71
N ILE A 46 7.52 18.67 -4.38
CA ILE A 46 7.66 17.27 -4.81
C ILE A 46 6.53 16.41 -4.24
N LEU A 47 6.17 16.59 -2.97
CA LEU A 47 5.12 15.81 -2.34
C LEU A 47 3.75 16.13 -2.95
N MET A 48 3.43 17.41 -3.15
CA MET A 48 2.21 17.85 -3.83
C MET A 48 2.12 17.39 -5.29
N ALA A 49 3.25 17.29 -6.00
CA ALA A 49 3.26 16.76 -7.36
C ALA A 49 3.02 15.24 -7.40
N LYS A 50 3.39 14.53 -6.33
CA LYS A 50 3.26 13.07 -6.21
C LYS A 50 1.95 12.62 -5.57
N ALA A 51 1.37 13.47 -4.72
CA ALA A 51 0.14 13.23 -4.02
C ALA A 51 -0.78 14.44 -4.22
N ASP A 52 -2.02 14.22 -4.62
CA ASP A 52 -3.03 15.26 -4.78
C ASP A 52 -3.47 15.79 -3.39
N ILE A 53 -2.60 16.56 -2.74
CA ILE A 53 -2.73 17.11 -1.39
C ILE A 53 -2.52 18.63 -1.39
N THR A 54 -3.06 19.30 -0.38
CA THR A 54 -2.84 20.73 -0.18
C THR A 54 -1.44 21.03 0.36
N HIS A 55 -0.98 22.28 0.22
CA HIS A 55 0.30 22.73 0.75
C HIS A 55 0.43 22.51 2.27
N GLN A 56 -0.63 22.83 3.02
CA GLN A 56 -0.64 22.71 4.47
C GLN A 56 -0.56 21.24 4.94
N GLU A 57 -1.25 20.33 4.23
CA GLU A 57 -1.14 18.89 4.48
C GLU A 57 0.28 18.38 4.19
N ALA A 58 0.88 18.83 3.08
CA ALA A 58 2.24 18.45 2.70
C ALA A 58 3.26 18.84 3.78
N GLU A 59 3.20 20.07 4.28
CA GLU A 59 4.07 20.54 5.37
C GLU A 59 3.88 19.73 6.65
N THR A 60 2.63 19.50 7.04
CA THR A 60 2.30 18.77 8.26
C THR A 60 2.83 17.34 8.21
N VAL A 61 2.64 16.64 7.09
CA VAL A 61 3.10 15.26 6.92
C VAL A 61 4.62 15.19 6.84
N LEU A 62 5.28 16.09 6.10
CA LEU A 62 6.75 16.10 5.99
C LEU A 62 7.42 16.35 7.34
N LEU A 63 6.88 17.27 8.16
CA LEU A 63 7.37 17.49 9.51
C LEU A 63 7.20 16.25 10.37
N ALA A 64 6.04 15.59 10.30
CA ALA A 64 5.74 14.39 11.07
C ALA A 64 6.54 13.14 10.65
N THR A 65 7.15 13.15 9.46
CA THR A 65 8.00 12.06 8.94
C THR A 65 9.48 12.43 8.82
N ASN A 66 9.89 13.57 9.40
CA ASN A 66 11.26 14.08 9.32
C ASN A 66 11.78 14.17 7.86
N TYR A 67 10.92 14.63 6.95
CA TYR A 67 11.17 14.75 5.51
C TYR A 67 11.52 13.43 4.79
N ASP A 68 11.18 12.28 5.38
CA ASP A 68 11.19 11.01 4.65
C ASP A 68 9.99 10.96 3.68
N MET A 69 10.31 11.09 2.39
CA MET A 69 9.34 11.10 1.30
C MET A 69 8.59 9.78 1.13
N ALA A 70 9.25 8.64 1.37
CA ALA A 70 8.60 7.34 1.23
C ALA A 70 7.58 7.13 2.34
N GLU A 71 7.95 7.50 3.56
CA GLU A 71 7.06 7.47 4.72
C GLU A 71 5.92 8.47 4.60
N ALA A 72 6.18 9.69 4.12
CA ALA A 72 5.16 10.71 3.89
C ALA A 72 4.07 10.22 2.93
N LEU A 73 4.48 9.67 1.78
CA LEU A 73 3.55 9.11 0.79
C LEU A 73 2.78 7.91 1.36
N ARG A 74 3.42 7.08 2.19
CA ARG A 74 2.77 5.95 2.85
C ARG A 74 1.67 6.43 3.79
N ARG A 75 1.94 7.40 4.66
CA ARG A 75 0.94 7.94 5.59
C ARG A 75 -0.24 8.60 4.87
N ILE A 76 0.02 9.36 3.81
CA ILE A 76 -1.05 9.96 2.99
C ILE A 76 -1.94 8.87 2.40
N ALA A 77 -1.34 7.79 1.91
CA ALA A 77 -2.09 6.68 1.33
C ALA A 77 -2.91 5.93 2.38
N GLU A 78 -2.34 5.68 3.57
CA GLU A 78 -3.03 5.02 4.70
C GLU A 78 -4.21 5.84 5.24
N GLN A 79 -4.18 7.18 5.14
CA GLN A 79 -5.31 8.04 5.52
C GLN A 79 -6.46 8.04 4.50
N ARG A 80 -6.17 7.74 3.24
CA ARG A 80 -7.13 7.88 2.12
C ARG A 80 -7.73 6.57 1.65
N TYR A 81 -7.05 5.46 1.92
CA TYR A 81 -7.40 4.16 1.39
C TYR A 81 -7.39 3.11 2.49
N THR A 82 -8.33 2.18 2.40
CA THR A 82 -8.32 0.94 3.16
C THR A 82 -7.13 0.07 2.75
N LEU A 83 -6.75 -0.88 3.61
CA LEU A 83 -5.66 -1.82 3.33
C LEU A 83 -5.90 -2.60 2.02
N THR A 84 -7.13 -3.03 1.76
CA THR A 84 -7.52 -3.71 0.52
C THR A 84 -7.30 -2.83 -0.71
N GLU A 85 -7.72 -1.56 -0.67
CA GLU A 85 -7.52 -0.61 -1.76
C GLU A 85 -6.05 -0.31 -2.00
N LEU A 86 -5.24 -0.23 -0.94
CA LEU A 86 -3.78 -0.08 -1.05
C LEU A 86 -3.15 -1.29 -1.74
N ILE A 87 -3.57 -2.51 -1.39
CA ILE A 87 -3.08 -3.73 -2.02
C ILE A 87 -3.45 -3.71 -3.51
N LEU A 88 -4.70 -3.40 -3.87
CA LEU A 88 -5.12 -3.34 -5.27
C LEU A 88 -4.35 -2.27 -6.06
N ARG A 89 -4.10 -1.09 -5.48
CA ARG A 89 -3.36 -0.01 -6.16
C ARG A 89 -1.87 -0.30 -6.37
N LYS A 90 -1.25 -1.04 -5.44
CA LYS A 90 0.19 -1.35 -5.48
C LYS A 90 0.52 -2.55 -6.37
N ASN A 91 -0.44 -3.42 -6.65
CA ASN A 91 -0.21 -4.65 -7.41
C ASN A 91 -0.76 -4.52 -8.83
N LYS A 92 0.09 -4.78 -9.83
CA LYS A 92 -0.31 -4.80 -11.24
C LYS A 92 -0.94 -6.12 -11.66
N ASN A 93 -0.57 -7.21 -11.00
CA ASN A 93 -1.13 -8.54 -11.21
C ASN A 93 -2.30 -8.74 -10.24
N ALA A 94 -3.46 -9.14 -10.78
CA ALA A 94 -4.65 -9.38 -9.99
C ALA A 94 -4.50 -10.57 -9.03
N GLY A 95 -3.89 -11.67 -9.46
CA GLY A 95 -3.62 -12.84 -8.61
C GLY A 95 -2.75 -12.48 -7.40
N ASP A 96 -1.62 -11.80 -7.62
CA ASP A 96 -0.75 -11.34 -6.53
C ASP A 96 -1.48 -10.40 -5.55
N ALA A 97 -2.41 -9.59 -6.06
CA ALA A 97 -3.23 -8.72 -5.22
C ALA A 97 -4.20 -9.54 -4.36
N LEU A 98 -4.88 -10.53 -4.94
CA LEU A 98 -5.79 -11.43 -4.24
C LEU A 98 -5.08 -12.20 -3.12
N SER A 99 -3.93 -12.81 -3.39
CA SER A 99 -3.15 -13.53 -2.37
C SER A 99 -2.71 -12.62 -1.23
N LYS A 100 -2.35 -11.36 -1.52
CA LYS A 100 -1.99 -10.38 -0.48
C LYS A 100 -3.20 -9.92 0.34
N ILE A 101 -4.38 -9.81 -0.25
CA ILE A 101 -5.62 -9.52 0.47
C ILE A 101 -5.96 -10.69 1.39
N ALA A 102 -5.88 -11.93 0.90
CA ALA A 102 -6.11 -13.13 1.72
C ALA A 102 -5.16 -13.18 2.92
N LEU A 103 -3.86 -12.97 2.70
CA LEU A 103 -2.87 -12.93 3.77
C LEU A 103 -3.14 -11.82 4.80
N ALA A 104 -3.59 -10.64 4.33
CA ALA A 104 -3.95 -9.54 5.22
C ALA A 104 -5.17 -9.89 6.10
N ILE A 105 -6.17 -10.56 5.53
CA ILE A 105 -7.34 -11.04 6.28
C ILE A 105 -6.91 -12.08 7.31
N GLU A 106 -6.07 -13.04 6.94
CA GLU A 106 -5.55 -14.05 7.86
C GLU A 106 -4.84 -13.43 9.06
N TYR A 107 -4.01 -12.42 8.81
CA TYR A 107 -3.26 -11.73 9.86
C TYR A 107 -4.18 -10.93 10.79
N GLU A 108 -5.06 -10.10 10.22
CA GLU A 108 -5.94 -9.20 11.00
C GLU A 108 -6.96 -9.97 11.86
N TRP A 109 -7.39 -11.14 11.38
CA TRP A 109 -8.38 -11.99 12.05
C TRP A 109 -7.76 -13.19 12.78
N GLU A 110 -6.43 -13.23 12.89
CA GLU A 110 -5.66 -14.30 13.55
C GLU A 110 -6.06 -15.72 13.12
N LEU A 111 -6.38 -15.90 11.83
CA LEU A 111 -6.82 -17.17 11.29
C LEU A 111 -5.66 -18.18 11.32
N LYS A 112 -5.94 -19.38 11.82
CA LYS A 112 -4.94 -20.45 11.93
C LYS A 112 -5.01 -21.39 10.73
N ARG A 113 -4.18 -21.11 9.72
CA ARG A 113 -4.07 -21.94 8.53
C ARG A 113 -3.45 -23.31 8.86
N LYS A 114 -4.12 -24.39 8.44
CA LYS A 114 -3.59 -25.77 8.46
C LYS A 114 -3.22 -26.23 7.06
N PHE A 115 -4.17 -26.11 6.13
CA PHE A 115 -4.01 -26.32 4.70
C PHE A 115 -4.91 -25.31 3.97
N TRP A 116 -6.09 -25.76 3.56
CA TRP A 116 -7.18 -24.94 3.06
C TRP A 116 -8.11 -24.52 4.21
N PHE A 117 -8.69 -23.32 4.13
CA PHE A 117 -9.75 -22.92 5.04
C PHE A 117 -11.09 -23.50 4.59
N SER A 118 -11.77 -24.19 5.50
CA SER A 118 -13.17 -24.56 5.33
C SER A 118 -14.08 -23.37 5.63
N TYR A 119 -15.35 -23.44 5.22
CA TYR A 119 -16.34 -22.44 5.59
C TYR A 119 -16.44 -22.25 7.11
N ALA A 120 -16.29 -23.33 7.87
CA ALA A 120 -16.34 -23.31 9.33
C ALA A 120 -15.18 -22.50 9.95
N ASP A 121 -14.00 -22.53 9.33
CA ASP A 121 -12.82 -21.80 9.82
C ASP A 121 -12.97 -20.29 9.66
N ILE A 122 -13.67 -19.85 8.61
CA ILE A 122 -13.87 -18.42 8.28
C ILE A 122 -15.24 -17.88 8.71
N ARG A 123 -16.05 -18.64 9.44
CA ARG A 123 -17.41 -18.26 9.84
C ARG A 123 -17.51 -17.01 10.71
N THR A 124 -16.41 -16.66 11.38
CA THR A 124 -16.32 -15.50 12.26
C THR A 124 -15.99 -14.22 11.50
N LEU A 125 -15.62 -14.32 10.23
CA LEU A 125 -15.36 -13.17 9.38
C LEU A 125 -16.68 -12.44 9.04
N PRO A 126 -16.62 -11.12 8.80
CA PRO A 126 -17.72 -10.37 8.21
C PRO A 126 -18.13 -10.99 6.87
N PRO A 127 -19.43 -10.93 6.48
CA PRO A 127 -19.93 -11.61 5.30
C PRO A 127 -19.10 -11.37 4.03
N LEU A 128 -18.69 -10.13 3.76
CA LEU A 128 -17.89 -9.79 2.59
C LEU A 128 -16.51 -10.46 2.59
N LEU A 129 -15.85 -10.52 3.75
CA LEU A 129 -14.54 -11.17 3.88
C LEU A 129 -14.67 -12.69 3.82
N GLN A 130 -15.76 -13.24 4.36
CA GLN A 130 -16.08 -14.65 4.22
C GLN A 130 -16.30 -15.03 2.75
N THR A 131 -17.10 -14.27 2.01
CA THR A 131 -17.31 -14.46 0.57
C THR A 131 -15.97 -14.46 -0.18
N PHE A 132 -15.15 -13.44 0.07
CA PHE A 132 -13.84 -13.32 -0.55
C PHE A 132 -12.95 -14.53 -0.25
N MET A 133 -12.76 -14.87 1.03
CA MET A 133 -11.88 -15.95 1.45
C MET A 133 -12.35 -17.30 0.88
N LEU A 134 -13.65 -17.59 0.90
CA LEU A 134 -14.15 -18.86 0.39
C LEU A 134 -13.93 -19.01 -1.12
N VAL A 135 -14.20 -17.96 -1.90
CA VAL A 135 -13.97 -17.99 -3.35
C VAL A 135 -12.48 -18.05 -3.67
N TYR A 136 -11.64 -17.35 -2.91
CA TYR A 136 -10.19 -17.41 -3.04
C TYR A 136 -9.64 -18.81 -2.79
N GLU A 137 -10.03 -19.45 -1.67
CA GLU A 137 -9.61 -20.81 -1.33
C GLU A 137 -10.09 -21.83 -2.37
N TRP A 138 -11.32 -21.69 -2.86
CA TRP A 138 -11.83 -22.54 -3.94
C TRP A 138 -11.00 -22.40 -5.22
N GLN A 139 -10.64 -21.18 -5.61
CA GLN A 139 -9.82 -20.93 -6.79
C GLN A 139 -8.42 -21.57 -6.64
N GLU A 140 -7.74 -21.34 -5.53
CA GLU A 140 -6.42 -21.92 -5.25
C GLU A 140 -6.48 -23.46 -5.20
N TYR A 141 -7.56 -24.03 -4.64
CA TYR A 141 -7.78 -25.47 -4.65
C TYR A 141 -7.99 -26.01 -6.06
N VAL A 142 -8.76 -25.31 -6.91
CA VAL A 142 -8.93 -25.67 -8.33
C VAL A 142 -7.61 -25.59 -9.09
N ASP A 143 -6.77 -24.59 -8.83
CA ASP A 143 -5.46 -24.45 -9.45
C ASP A 143 -4.51 -25.59 -9.03
N TRP A 144 -4.67 -26.13 -7.81
CA TRP A 144 -3.87 -27.22 -7.27
C TRP A 144 -4.37 -28.64 -7.66
N GLU A 145 -5.64 -28.97 -7.38
CA GLU A 145 -6.23 -30.30 -7.61
C GLU A 145 -6.95 -30.45 -8.96
N GLY A 146 -7.20 -29.34 -9.65
CA GLY A 146 -8.00 -29.30 -10.88
C GLY A 146 -9.51 -29.16 -10.64
N MET A 147 -10.20 -28.66 -11.66
CA MET A 147 -11.63 -28.33 -11.62
C MET A 147 -12.53 -29.52 -11.23
N ASN A 148 -12.19 -30.74 -11.65
CA ASN A 148 -12.96 -31.95 -11.33
C ASN A 148 -13.03 -32.23 -9.82
N SER A 149 -11.99 -31.86 -9.08
CA SER A 149 -11.97 -31.95 -7.62
C SER A 149 -12.60 -30.71 -7.00
N GLY A 150 -12.35 -29.53 -7.57
CA GLY A 150 -12.83 -28.26 -7.03
C GLY A 150 -14.35 -28.10 -6.97
N ILE A 151 -15.10 -28.76 -7.84
CA ILE A 151 -16.58 -28.76 -7.75
C ILE A 151 -17.11 -29.38 -6.45
N PHE A 152 -16.31 -30.19 -5.75
CA PHE A 152 -16.67 -30.81 -4.48
C PHE A 152 -16.15 -30.03 -3.26
N PHE A 153 -15.29 -29.03 -3.46
CA PHE A 153 -14.72 -28.24 -2.37
C PHE A 153 -15.77 -27.24 -1.85
N GLU A 154 -16.28 -27.49 -0.64
CA GLU A 154 -17.26 -26.62 0.05
C GLU A 154 -18.42 -26.19 -0.87
N SER A 155 -18.88 -27.11 -1.73
CA SER A 155 -19.69 -26.81 -2.91
C SER A 155 -20.94 -25.98 -2.64
N ASP A 156 -21.66 -26.30 -1.56
CA ASP A 156 -22.89 -25.62 -1.19
C ASP A 156 -22.63 -24.16 -0.80
N TYR A 157 -21.56 -23.92 -0.04
CA TYR A 157 -21.18 -22.60 0.40
C TYR A 157 -20.59 -21.79 -0.75
N VAL A 158 -19.69 -22.37 -1.56
CA VAL A 158 -19.12 -21.72 -2.74
C VAL A 158 -20.23 -21.29 -3.70
N LEU A 159 -21.19 -22.19 -3.98
CA LEU A 159 -22.34 -21.88 -4.82
C LEU A 159 -23.14 -20.68 -4.28
N GLN A 160 -23.43 -20.67 -2.97
CA GLN A 160 -24.14 -19.57 -2.33
C GLN A 160 -23.38 -18.23 -2.42
N GLN A 161 -22.06 -18.25 -2.27
CA GLN A 161 -21.22 -17.05 -2.40
C GLN A 161 -21.21 -16.53 -3.84
N LEU A 162 -21.07 -17.42 -4.84
CA LEU A 162 -21.13 -17.06 -6.25
C LEU A 162 -22.50 -16.47 -6.64
N GLN A 163 -23.59 -16.95 -6.02
CA GLN A 163 -24.95 -16.41 -6.23
C GLN A 163 -25.05 -14.99 -5.68
N THR A 164 -24.52 -14.78 -4.48
CA THR A 164 -24.49 -13.48 -3.81
C THR A 164 -23.70 -12.45 -4.62
N LEU A 165 -22.62 -12.87 -5.27
CA LEU A 165 -21.80 -12.02 -6.13
C LEU A 165 -22.43 -11.76 -7.51
N GLY A 166 -23.57 -12.36 -7.85
CA GLY A 166 -24.23 -12.21 -9.15
C GLY A 166 -23.43 -12.81 -10.32
N LEU A 167 -22.45 -13.67 -10.05
CA LEU A 167 -21.53 -14.21 -11.07
C LEU A 167 -22.19 -15.23 -12.00
N PHE A 168 -23.40 -15.71 -11.68
CA PHE A 168 -24.19 -16.58 -12.57
C PHE A 168 -24.54 -15.92 -13.90
N GLU A 169 -24.66 -14.59 -13.94
CA GLU A 169 -24.94 -13.87 -15.19
C GLU A 169 -23.73 -13.82 -16.14
N LEU A 170 -22.52 -14.13 -15.67
CA LEU A 170 -21.33 -14.25 -16.53
C LEU A 170 -21.29 -15.56 -17.31
N VAL A 171 -22.04 -16.58 -16.88
CA VAL A 171 -22.11 -17.90 -17.52
C VAL A 171 -23.10 -17.92 -18.69
N LYS A 172 -23.93 -16.87 -18.85
CA LYS A 172 -24.92 -16.76 -19.94
C LYS A 172 -24.39 -16.12 -21.23
N LYS A 173 -23.08 -15.96 -21.40
CA LYS A 173 -22.47 -15.47 -22.65
C LYS A 173 -21.83 -16.58 -23.46
#